data_AF-A0AB37ZXH2-F1
#
_entry.id   AF-A0AB37ZXH2-F1
#
_cell.length_a   1.000
_cell.length_b   1.000
_cell.length_c   1.000
_cell.angle_alpha   90.00
_cell.angle_beta   90.00
_cell.angle_gamma   90.00
#
_symmetry.space_group_name_H-M   'P 1'
#
loop_
_entity.id
_entity.type
_entity.pdbx_description
1 polymer ?
#
loop_
_entity_poly.entity_id
_entity_poly.type
_entity_poly.pdbx_seq_one_letter_code
_entity_poly.pdbx_strand_id
1 'polypeptide(L)'
;MTEKILNVYQRLAEVRKSVPYLKKDQQGKQYNYVGSSDVLGSLHEKINEVGLMLVPEVLGHHLTTFERTNSKGTPSNEYFTELDMTMTWVNVDDPSDTVKVSWYAQGVDLAGEKGVGKALTYGEKYFLLKFFNIATDKDDPDAFQDKIESKKPIAKISRDQNKELFDLAEGYAELRGMHGEDATNQALKWAAEQLGLNSLDDASAEQADKAIKAFRDLISNHTKANGAAEKRITQQEPQQEKVQQIPSTDDAIDKYVSAIQKAGLDINQLYVEIAKIEGVSDIRDADKIRVLGHLKARYTKLKNDEKKRQNNRQQEPQKAQQESLLEGRTTQTVNWGSK
;
A
#
# COMPACT_ATOMS: atom_id res chain seq x y z
N MET A 1 5.71 29.08 55.22
CA MET A 1 4.51 29.22 54.38
C MET A 1 3.83 27.87 54.41
N THR A 2 2.57 27.79 54.83
CA THR A 2 1.81 26.54 54.76
C THR A 2 1.60 26.19 53.29
N GLU A 3 2.08 25.01 52.89
CA GLU A 3 1.88 24.49 51.54
C GLU A 3 0.38 24.33 51.28
N LYS A 4 -0.11 24.87 50.16
CA LYS A 4 -1.53 24.80 49.82
C LYS A 4 -1.83 23.40 49.30
N ILE A 5 -2.45 22.56 50.14
CA ILE A 5 -2.93 21.24 49.72
C ILE A 5 -4.08 21.42 48.73
N LEU A 6 -3.89 20.92 47.51
CA LEU A 6 -4.90 20.97 46.45
C LEU A 6 -5.88 19.80 46.60
N ASN A 7 -7.17 20.07 46.40
CA ASN A 7 -8.18 19.03 46.27
C ASN A 7 -8.14 18.34 44.90
N VAL A 8 -8.86 17.24 44.74
CA VAL A 8 -8.90 16.43 43.52
C VAL A 8 -9.25 17.25 42.29
N TYR A 9 -10.23 18.15 42.36
CA TYR A 9 -10.62 18.99 41.22
C TYR A 9 -9.54 19.98 40.82
N GLN A 10 -8.83 20.57 41.79
CA GLN A 10 -7.72 21.47 41.53
C GLN A 10 -6.55 20.73 40.87
N ARG A 11 -6.23 19.52 41.33
CA ARG A 11 -5.21 18.66 40.71
C ARG A 11 -5.60 18.28 39.27
N LEU A 12 -6.86 17.87 39.06
CA LEU A 12 -7.37 17.53 37.72
C LEU A 12 -7.33 18.74 36.77
N ALA A 13 -7.58 19.95 37.29
CA ALA A 13 -7.44 21.18 36.50
C ALA A 13 -5.99 21.44 36.09
N GLU A 14 -5.00 21.11 36.92
CA GLU A 14 -3.58 21.20 36.55
C GLU A 14 -3.19 20.19 35.46
N VAL A 15 -3.72 18.95 35.52
CA VAL A 15 -3.55 17.97 34.43
C VAL A 15 -4.16 18.47 33.13
N ARG A 16 -5.37 19.04 33.18
CA ARG A 16 -6.03 19.60 31.99
C ARG A 16 -5.20 20.68 31.30
N LYS A 17 -4.48 21.50 32.06
CA LYS A 17 -3.66 22.59 31.52
C LYS A 17 -2.40 22.10 30.82
N SER A 18 -1.86 20.92 31.17
CA SER A 18 -0.58 20.45 30.64
C SER A 18 -0.66 19.96 29.19
N VAL A 19 -1.82 19.44 28.77
CA VAL A 19 -2.02 18.90 27.42
C VAL A 19 -3.29 19.46 26.79
N PRO A 20 -3.23 20.64 26.14
CA PRO A 20 -4.39 21.19 25.44
C PRO A 20 -4.68 20.47 24.12
N TYR A 21 -3.70 19.81 23.50
CA TYR A 21 -3.80 19.25 22.16
C TYR A 21 -2.94 18.01 21.96
N LEU A 22 -3.46 17.03 21.22
CA LEU A 22 -2.71 15.86 20.74
C LEU A 22 -2.87 15.66 19.23
N LYS A 23 -1.74 15.57 18.52
CA LYS A 23 -1.73 15.38 17.07
C LYS A 23 -1.98 13.92 16.72
N LYS A 24 -2.83 13.68 15.73
CA LYS A 24 -2.98 12.36 15.09
C LYS A 24 -1.73 12.02 14.28
N ASP A 25 -0.96 11.05 14.75
CA ASP A 25 0.29 10.59 14.13
C ASP A 25 0.28 9.10 13.74
N GLN A 26 -0.62 8.31 14.30
CA GLN A 26 -0.83 6.91 13.93
C GLN A 26 -1.69 6.78 12.67
N GLN A 27 -1.31 5.89 11.75
CA GLN A 27 -2.05 5.62 10.51
C GLN A 27 -2.94 4.39 10.66
N GLY A 28 -4.25 4.57 10.56
CA GLY A 28 -5.21 3.48 10.36
C GLY A 28 -5.45 3.22 8.87
N LYS A 29 -6.13 2.11 8.55
CA LYS A 29 -6.48 1.74 7.15
C LYS A 29 -7.30 2.82 6.42
N GLN A 30 -8.03 3.66 7.15
CA GLN A 30 -8.94 4.67 6.58
C GLN A 30 -8.70 6.10 7.08
N TYR A 31 -8.06 6.27 8.24
CA TYR A 31 -7.84 7.57 8.87
C TYR A 31 -6.66 7.53 9.85
N ASN A 32 -6.05 8.68 10.07
CA ASN A 32 -5.05 8.84 11.13
C ASN A 32 -5.75 9.03 12.48
N TYR A 33 -5.13 8.54 13.56
CA TYR A 33 -5.65 8.60 14.92
C TYR A 33 -4.54 8.90 15.92
N VAL A 34 -4.90 9.26 17.16
CA VAL A 34 -3.96 9.35 18.30
C VAL A 34 -3.90 7.98 18.97
N GLY A 35 -2.72 7.38 19.16
CA GLY A 35 -2.59 6.09 19.83
C GLY A 35 -2.99 6.14 21.30
N SER A 36 -3.44 5.01 21.87
CA SER A 36 -3.76 4.96 23.31
C SER A 36 -2.53 5.24 24.17
N SER A 37 -1.36 4.74 23.76
CA SER A 37 -0.07 5.02 24.40
C SER A 37 0.33 6.50 24.32
N ASP A 38 -0.04 7.20 23.25
CA ASP A 38 0.29 8.62 23.09
C ASP A 38 -0.55 9.48 24.06
N VAL A 39 -1.84 9.16 24.19
CA VAL A 39 -2.73 9.83 25.17
C VAL A 39 -2.21 9.60 26.59
N LEU A 40 -1.97 8.35 26.97
CA LEU A 40 -1.46 8.01 28.30
C LEU A 40 -0.10 8.68 28.55
N GLY A 41 0.85 8.53 27.62
CA GLY A 41 2.19 9.10 27.74
C GLY A 41 2.18 10.62 27.93
N SER A 42 1.26 11.33 27.25
CA SER A 42 1.15 12.78 27.38
C SER A 42 0.64 13.27 28.75
N LEU A 43 -0.20 12.47 29.42
CA LEU A 43 -0.84 12.85 30.68
C LEU A 43 -0.14 12.26 31.91
N HIS A 44 0.53 11.12 31.75
CA HIS A 44 1.03 10.30 32.85
C HIS A 44 2.01 11.05 33.77
N GLU A 45 2.93 11.82 33.18
CA GLU A 45 3.87 12.65 33.96
C GLU A 45 3.13 13.62 34.86
N LYS A 46 2.16 14.38 34.31
CA LYS A 46 1.43 15.38 35.09
C LYS A 46 0.50 14.75 36.12
N ILE A 47 -0.17 13.64 35.79
CA ILE A 47 -1.02 12.89 36.73
C ILE A 47 -0.23 12.46 37.96
N ASN A 48 0.98 11.92 37.77
CA ASN A 48 1.85 11.49 38.86
C ASN A 48 2.39 12.68 39.66
N GLU A 49 2.81 13.75 38.97
CA GLU A 49 3.31 14.98 39.60
C GLU A 49 2.30 15.60 40.56
N VAL A 50 1.01 15.64 40.18
CA VAL A 50 -0.04 16.22 41.01
C VAL A 50 -0.66 15.22 42.00
N GLY A 51 -0.14 13.99 42.08
CA GLY A 51 -0.60 12.98 43.02
C GLY A 51 -2.04 12.54 42.78
N LEU A 52 -2.37 12.13 41.55
CA LEU A 52 -3.67 11.55 41.18
C LEU A 52 -3.52 10.09 40.76
N MET A 53 -4.52 9.28 41.08
CA MET A 53 -4.66 7.91 40.58
C MET A 53 -6.01 7.76 39.87
N LEU A 54 -6.01 7.15 38.68
CA LEU A 54 -7.23 6.73 37.99
C LEU A 54 -7.49 5.25 38.28
N VAL A 55 -8.66 4.95 38.82
CA VAL A 55 -9.11 3.59 39.15
C VAL A 55 -10.31 3.24 38.26
N PRO A 56 -10.12 2.42 37.21
CA PRO A 56 -11.22 1.90 36.40
C PRO A 56 -11.88 0.70 37.09
N GLU A 57 -13.20 0.69 37.11
CA GLU A 57 -14.03 -0.42 37.61
C GLU A 57 -15.02 -0.86 36.52
N VAL A 58 -15.08 -2.14 36.21
CA VAL A 58 -16.09 -2.71 35.28
C VAL A 58 -17.28 -3.17 36.11
N LEU A 59 -18.43 -2.54 35.88
CA LEU A 59 -19.67 -2.83 36.59
C LEU A 59 -20.51 -3.92 35.90
N GLY A 60 -20.40 -3.99 34.58
CA GLY A 60 -21.18 -4.88 33.75
C GLY A 60 -20.55 -5.07 32.38
N HIS A 61 -21.00 -6.11 31.68
CA HIS A 61 -20.60 -6.36 30.30
C HIS A 61 -21.76 -6.91 29.49
N HIS A 62 -21.76 -6.60 28.20
CA HIS A 62 -22.65 -7.20 27.22
C HIS A 62 -21.83 -7.67 26.01
N LEU A 63 -22.21 -8.82 25.46
CA LEU A 63 -21.58 -9.39 24.27
C LEU A 63 -22.66 -9.64 23.22
N THR A 64 -22.61 -8.89 22.13
CA THR A 64 -23.42 -9.17 20.93
C THR A 64 -22.56 -9.91 19.91
N THR A 65 -23.07 -11.02 19.38
CA THR A 65 -22.41 -11.77 18.31
C THR A 65 -23.16 -11.53 17.01
N PHE A 66 -22.42 -11.11 15.97
CA PHE A 66 -22.93 -10.93 14.62
C PHE A 66 -22.30 -11.98 13.71
N GLU A 67 -23.15 -12.75 13.03
CA GLU A 67 -22.69 -13.64 11.97
C GLU A 67 -22.29 -12.79 10.76
N ARG A 68 -21.08 -13.00 10.25
CA ARG A 68 -20.56 -12.36 9.05
C ARG A 68 -20.02 -13.40 8.10
N THR A 69 -20.20 -13.16 6.81
CA THR A 69 -19.44 -13.87 5.80
C THR A 69 -18.19 -13.06 5.47
N ASN A 70 -17.02 -13.69 5.61
CA ASN A 70 -15.78 -13.03 5.21
C ASN A 70 -15.74 -12.84 3.67
N SER A 71 -14.73 -12.11 3.17
CA SER A 71 -14.57 -11.87 1.73
C SER A 71 -14.37 -13.14 0.89
N LYS A 72 -14.09 -14.29 1.52
CA LYS A 72 -13.88 -15.59 0.89
C LYS A 72 -15.12 -16.51 0.98
N GLY A 73 -16.28 -15.98 1.40
CA GLY A 73 -17.50 -16.78 1.53
C GLY A 73 -17.56 -17.68 2.77
N THR A 74 -16.56 -17.63 3.66
CA THR A 74 -16.56 -18.45 4.88
C THR A 74 -17.37 -17.75 5.98
N PRO A 75 -18.22 -18.49 6.72
CA PRO A 75 -18.82 -17.99 7.95
C PRO A 75 -17.73 -17.54 8.93
N SER A 76 -17.96 -16.41 9.56
CA SER A 76 -17.11 -15.79 10.57
C SER A 76 -18.01 -15.10 11.58
N ASN A 77 -17.53 -14.93 12.80
CA ASN A 77 -18.26 -14.20 13.83
C ASN A 77 -17.57 -12.88 14.10
N GLU A 78 -18.37 -11.84 14.31
CA GLU A 78 -17.94 -10.57 14.85
C GLU A 78 -18.54 -10.42 16.25
N TYR A 79 -17.68 -10.13 17.21
CA TYR A 79 -18.01 -10.02 18.62
C TYR A 79 -17.93 -8.55 19.03
N PHE A 80 -19.07 -7.98 19.40
CA PHE A 80 -19.19 -6.63 19.91
C PHE A 80 -19.30 -6.70 21.43
N THR A 81 -18.21 -6.34 22.12
CA THR A 81 -18.14 -6.31 23.58
C THR A 81 -18.39 -4.89 24.07
N GLU A 82 -19.35 -4.75 24.97
CA GLU A 82 -19.70 -3.51 25.66
C GLU A 82 -19.39 -3.67 27.14
N LEU A 83 -18.88 -2.62 27.77
CA LEU A 83 -18.56 -2.57 29.19
C LEU A 83 -19.19 -1.31 29.81
N ASP A 84 -19.97 -1.53 30.86
CA ASP A 84 -20.38 -0.46 31.76
C ASP A 84 -19.29 -0.28 32.81
N MET A 85 -18.80 0.95 32.96
CA MET A 85 -17.64 1.24 33.79
C MET A 85 -17.87 2.42 34.73
N THR A 86 -17.11 2.46 35.81
CA THR A 86 -16.88 3.67 36.60
C THR A 86 -15.40 4.00 36.60
N MET A 87 -15.08 5.24 36.26
CA MET A 87 -13.73 5.79 36.29
C MET A 87 -13.62 6.69 37.51
N THR A 88 -12.76 6.34 38.47
CA THR A 88 -12.60 7.09 39.71
C THR A 88 -11.23 7.74 39.78
N TRP A 89 -11.20 9.07 39.84
CA TRP A 89 -10.01 9.81 40.22
C TRP A 89 -9.89 9.85 41.74
N VAL A 90 -8.71 9.53 42.24
CA VAL A 90 -8.38 9.51 43.67
C VAL A 90 -7.22 10.45 43.92
N ASN A 91 -7.38 11.38 44.87
CA ASN A 91 -6.29 12.15 45.43
C ASN A 91 -5.40 11.23 46.28
N VAL A 92 -4.12 11.11 45.95
CA VAL A 92 -3.20 10.19 46.64
C VAL A 92 -2.95 10.61 48.09
N ASP A 93 -3.00 11.91 48.39
CA ASP A 93 -2.75 12.43 49.74
C ASP A 93 -3.99 12.31 50.65
N ASP A 94 -5.18 12.23 50.06
CA ASP A 94 -6.45 11.99 50.75
C ASP A 94 -7.34 11.05 49.91
N PRO A 95 -7.26 9.72 50.12
CA PRO A 95 -8.03 8.75 49.34
C PRO A 95 -9.55 8.88 49.45
N SER A 96 -10.06 9.69 50.38
CA SER A 96 -11.49 9.99 50.48
C SER A 96 -11.94 11.09 49.50
N ASP A 97 -11.02 11.95 49.07
CA ASP A 97 -11.22 13.02 48.09
C ASP A 97 -11.15 12.44 46.66
N THR A 98 -12.32 12.15 46.10
CA THR A 98 -12.47 11.40 44.84
C THR A 98 -13.47 12.02 43.88
N VAL A 99 -13.30 11.75 42.59
CA VAL A 99 -14.27 12.07 41.54
C VAL A 99 -14.63 10.80 40.79
N LYS A 100 -15.90 10.39 40.86
CA LYS A 100 -16.42 9.23 40.15
C LYS A 100 -17.15 9.65 38.88
N VAL A 101 -16.88 8.95 37.79
CA VAL A 101 -17.52 9.20 36.50
C VAL A 101 -18.02 7.89 35.92
N SER A 102 -19.32 7.79 35.67
CA SER A 102 -19.88 6.68 34.90
C SER A 102 -19.41 6.77 33.45
N TRP A 103 -18.96 5.65 32.91
CA TRP A 103 -18.39 5.56 31.58
C TRP A 103 -18.86 4.30 30.86
N TYR A 104 -18.81 4.34 29.55
CA TYR A 104 -19.19 3.22 28.69
C TYR A 104 -18.08 2.98 27.67
N ALA A 105 -17.74 1.71 27.45
CA ALA A 105 -16.67 1.31 26.56
C ALA A 105 -17.12 0.17 25.64
N GLN A 106 -16.59 0.16 24.41
CA GLN A 106 -16.95 -0.82 23.38
C GLN A 106 -15.72 -1.30 22.62
N GLY A 107 -15.75 -2.56 22.18
CA GLY A 107 -14.68 -3.19 21.42
C GLY A 107 -15.22 -4.22 20.43
N VAL A 108 -14.75 -4.14 19.19
CA VAL A 108 -15.07 -5.12 18.13
C VAL A 108 -13.93 -6.12 18.00
N ASP A 109 -14.26 -7.40 18.07
CA ASP A 109 -13.32 -8.48 17.83
C ASP A 109 -13.81 -9.48 16.79
N LEU A 110 -12.95 -9.82 15.83
CA LEU A 110 -13.26 -10.75 14.75
C LEU A 110 -12.80 -12.19 15.08
N ALA A 111 -11.95 -12.34 16.10
CA ALA A 111 -11.42 -13.64 16.52
C ALA A 111 -12.13 -14.20 17.77
N GLY A 112 -12.72 -13.34 18.60
CA GLY A 112 -13.48 -13.70 19.80
C GLY A 112 -12.67 -13.80 21.10
N GLU A 113 -11.37 -13.52 21.06
CA GLU A 113 -10.44 -13.70 22.18
C GLU A 113 -10.00 -12.37 22.83
N LYS A 114 -10.24 -11.22 22.17
CA LYS A 114 -9.69 -9.90 22.53
C LYS A 114 -10.75 -8.82 22.80
N GLY A 115 -12.03 -9.18 22.82
CA GLY A 115 -13.15 -8.23 22.96
C GLY A 115 -13.02 -7.29 24.16
N VAL A 116 -12.87 -7.85 25.37
CA VAL A 116 -12.75 -7.08 26.62
C VAL A 116 -11.52 -6.17 26.63
N GLY A 117 -10.35 -6.70 26.24
CA GLY A 117 -9.11 -5.92 26.21
C GLY A 117 -9.18 -4.74 25.24
N LYS A 118 -9.82 -4.94 24.08
CA LYS A 118 -10.09 -3.86 23.12
C LYS A 118 -11.05 -2.82 23.72
N ALA A 119 -12.15 -3.25 24.31
CA ALA A 119 -13.11 -2.35 24.94
C ALA A 119 -12.44 -1.49 26.02
N LEU A 120 -11.66 -2.09 26.93
CA LEU A 120 -10.91 -1.36 27.96
C LEU A 120 -9.94 -0.35 27.37
N THR A 121 -9.16 -0.75 26.36
CA THR A 121 -8.14 0.11 25.72
C THR A 121 -8.77 1.32 25.04
N TYR A 122 -9.89 1.14 24.34
CA TYR A 122 -10.62 2.24 23.71
C TYR A 122 -11.36 3.09 24.75
N GLY A 123 -11.94 2.45 25.76
CA GLY A 123 -12.64 3.08 26.87
C GLY A 123 -11.76 4.08 27.62
N GLU A 124 -10.59 3.64 28.08
CA GLU A 124 -9.62 4.49 28.79
C GLU A 124 -9.14 5.66 27.92
N LYS A 125 -8.75 5.37 26.68
CA LYS A 125 -8.31 6.40 25.73
C LYS A 125 -9.35 7.50 25.57
N TYR A 126 -10.61 7.13 25.28
CA TYR A 126 -11.66 8.13 25.07
C TYR A 126 -12.10 8.80 26.36
N PHE A 127 -12.05 8.09 27.49
CA PHE A 127 -12.28 8.70 28.80
C PHE A 127 -11.30 9.84 29.05
N LEU A 128 -10.00 9.61 28.92
CA LEU A 128 -8.98 10.63 29.16
C LEU A 128 -9.12 11.83 28.21
N LEU A 129 -9.32 11.57 26.91
CA LEU A 129 -9.51 12.64 25.92
C LEU A 129 -10.74 13.50 26.24
N LYS A 130 -11.87 12.88 26.58
CA LYS A 130 -13.13 13.60 26.83
C LYS A 130 -13.15 14.26 28.20
N PHE A 131 -12.65 13.58 29.23
CA PHE A 131 -12.59 14.11 30.60
C PHE A 131 -11.73 15.37 30.68
N PHE A 132 -10.58 15.39 30.01
CA PHE A 132 -9.70 16.57 29.98
C PHE A 132 -9.98 17.53 28.81
N ASN A 133 -10.99 17.27 27.98
CA ASN A 133 -11.35 18.08 26.81
C ASN A 133 -10.17 18.29 25.84
N ILE A 134 -9.37 17.24 25.60
CA ILE A 134 -8.19 17.31 24.74
C ILE A 134 -8.64 17.25 23.28
N ALA A 135 -8.33 18.29 22.53
CA ALA A 135 -8.57 18.32 21.09
C ALA A 135 -7.61 17.36 20.36
N THR A 136 -8.12 16.63 19.36
CA THR A 136 -7.35 15.65 18.57
C THR A 136 -7.43 15.90 17.06
N ASP A 137 -8.24 16.86 16.69
CA ASP A 137 -8.60 17.30 15.37
C ASP A 137 -7.54 18.29 14.88
N LYS A 138 -6.89 17.96 13.75
CA LYS A 138 -5.98 18.89 13.09
C LYS A 138 -6.76 19.93 12.27
N ASP A 139 -8.01 19.61 11.91
CA ASP A 139 -8.95 20.41 11.12
C ASP A 139 -10.36 20.15 11.67
N ASP A 140 -11.16 21.21 11.75
CA ASP A 140 -12.56 21.31 12.16
C ASP A 140 -13.41 20.05 11.84
N PRO A 141 -14.28 19.55 12.76
CA PRO A 141 -15.25 18.49 12.45
C PRO A 141 -16.10 18.75 11.19
N ASP A 142 -16.30 20.00 10.78
CA ASP A 142 -17.00 20.33 9.52
C ASP A 142 -16.22 19.86 8.26
N ALA A 143 -14.89 19.94 8.25
CA ALA A 143 -14.07 19.41 7.15
C ALA A 143 -14.06 17.86 7.13
N PHE A 144 -14.45 17.23 8.25
CA PHE A 144 -14.58 15.79 8.37
C PHE A 144 -15.96 15.33 7.88
N GLN A 145 -17.01 16.11 8.11
CA GLN A 145 -18.34 15.86 7.56
C GLN A 145 -18.32 15.94 6.02
N ASP A 146 -17.64 16.92 5.42
CA ASP A 146 -17.46 17.01 3.96
C ASP A 146 -16.68 15.82 3.37
N LYS A 147 -15.75 15.23 4.12
CA LYS A 147 -14.99 14.02 3.74
C LYS A 147 -15.75 12.71 3.97
N ILE A 148 -16.71 12.70 4.90
CA ILE A 148 -17.59 11.55 5.15
C ILE A 148 -18.78 11.56 4.20
N GLU A 149 -19.39 12.73 3.93
CA GLU A 149 -20.49 12.89 2.97
C GLU A 149 -20.01 12.71 1.52
N SER A 150 -18.72 12.98 1.23
CA SER A 150 -18.10 12.63 -0.06
C SER A 150 -17.66 11.15 -0.16
N LYS A 151 -17.66 10.39 0.94
CA LYS A 151 -17.50 8.93 0.91
C LYS A 151 -18.87 8.25 0.95
N LYS A 152 -19.59 8.34 -0.16
CA LYS A 152 -20.66 7.36 -0.46
C LYS A 152 -20.08 5.95 -0.24
N PRO A 153 -20.82 5.01 0.38
CA PRO A 153 -20.39 3.62 0.44
C PRO A 153 -20.07 3.17 -0.98
N ILE A 154 -18.81 2.84 -1.21
CA ILE A 154 -18.33 2.41 -2.53
C ILE A 154 -19.06 1.09 -2.80
N ALA A 155 -20.07 1.14 -3.68
CA ALA A 155 -20.77 -0.04 -4.11
C ALA A 155 -19.74 -1.01 -4.71
N LYS A 156 -19.67 -2.21 -4.16
CA LYS A 156 -18.82 -3.27 -4.72
C LYS A 156 -19.36 -3.68 -6.09
N ILE A 157 -18.49 -4.22 -6.92
CA ILE A 157 -18.85 -4.78 -8.23
C ILE A 157 -20.05 -5.74 -8.13
N SER A 158 -21.04 -5.55 -9.00
CA SER A 158 -22.21 -6.42 -9.06
C SER A 158 -21.92 -7.72 -9.81
N ARG A 159 -22.76 -8.74 -9.60
CA ARG A 159 -22.65 -10.01 -10.34
C ARG A 159 -22.78 -9.82 -11.86
N ASP A 160 -23.62 -8.89 -12.28
CA ASP A 160 -23.87 -8.59 -13.70
C ASP A 160 -22.68 -7.86 -14.33
N GLN A 161 -22.07 -6.91 -13.60
CA GLN A 161 -20.85 -6.21 -14.03
C GLN A 161 -19.67 -7.18 -14.15
N ASN A 162 -19.53 -8.11 -13.22
CA ASN A 162 -18.52 -9.16 -13.31
C ASN A 162 -18.72 -10.00 -14.57
N LYS A 163 -19.94 -10.51 -14.78
CA LYS A 163 -20.25 -11.33 -15.96
C LYS A 163 -19.94 -10.59 -17.26
N GLU A 164 -20.39 -9.33 -17.38
CA GLU A 164 -20.13 -8.53 -18.57
C GLU A 164 -18.63 -8.29 -18.80
N LEU A 165 -17.88 -8.04 -17.73
CA LEU A 165 -16.43 -7.82 -17.82
C LEU A 165 -15.69 -9.07 -18.29
N PHE A 166 -16.09 -10.27 -17.82
CA PHE A 166 -15.57 -11.54 -18.30
C PHE A 166 -15.91 -11.78 -19.78
N ASP A 167 -17.17 -11.60 -20.17
CA ASP A 167 -17.62 -11.79 -21.57
C ASP A 167 -16.86 -10.86 -22.54
N LEU A 168 -16.62 -9.60 -22.14
CA LEU A 168 -15.87 -8.63 -22.94
C LEU A 168 -14.37 -8.92 -22.96
N ALA A 169 -13.78 -9.38 -21.86
CA ALA A 169 -12.37 -9.76 -21.81
C ALA A 169 -12.11 -10.99 -22.71
N GLU A 170 -13.02 -11.96 -22.72
CA GLU A 170 -13.00 -13.11 -23.62
C GLU A 170 -13.11 -12.67 -25.07
N GLY A 171 -14.11 -11.85 -25.41
CA GLY A 171 -14.28 -11.34 -26.78
C GLY A 171 -13.08 -10.49 -27.27
N TYR A 172 -12.44 -9.74 -26.38
CA TYR A 172 -11.21 -9.01 -26.72
C TYR A 172 -10.01 -9.95 -26.92
N ALA A 173 -9.87 -10.99 -26.10
CA ALA A 173 -8.82 -12.01 -26.26
C ALA A 173 -8.99 -12.78 -27.59
N GLU A 174 -10.21 -13.19 -27.93
CA GLU A 174 -10.52 -13.85 -29.20
C GLU A 174 -10.19 -12.96 -30.40
N LEU A 175 -10.53 -11.67 -30.33
CA LEU A 175 -10.20 -10.68 -31.36
C LEU A 175 -8.69 -10.48 -31.55
N ARG A 176 -7.88 -10.83 -30.54
CA ARG A 176 -6.41 -10.85 -30.61
C ARG A 176 -5.85 -12.19 -31.07
N GLY A 177 -6.70 -13.16 -31.42
CA GLY A 177 -6.30 -14.51 -31.80
C GLY A 177 -5.78 -15.33 -30.62
N MET A 178 -6.11 -14.92 -29.39
CA MET A 178 -5.76 -15.63 -28.17
C MET A 178 -7.00 -16.42 -27.71
N HIS A 179 -6.83 -17.70 -27.38
CA HIS A 179 -7.92 -18.56 -26.94
C HIS A 179 -7.62 -19.17 -25.58
N GLY A 180 -8.68 -19.48 -24.84
CA GLY A 180 -8.61 -20.17 -23.56
C GLY A 180 -8.58 -19.25 -22.34
N GLU A 181 -8.81 -19.87 -21.18
CA GLU A 181 -9.00 -19.19 -19.89
C GLU A 181 -7.80 -18.30 -19.49
N ASP A 182 -6.58 -18.72 -19.83
CA ASP A 182 -5.36 -17.95 -19.58
C ASP A 182 -5.31 -16.62 -20.35
N ALA A 183 -5.89 -16.56 -21.55
CA ALA A 183 -5.94 -15.35 -22.35
C ALA A 183 -6.95 -14.34 -21.78
N THR A 184 -8.11 -14.84 -21.35
CA THR A 184 -9.15 -14.04 -20.66
C THR A 184 -8.62 -13.47 -19.34
N ASN A 185 -7.92 -14.30 -18.55
CA ASN A 185 -7.31 -13.87 -17.29
C ASN A 185 -6.21 -12.81 -17.49
N GLN A 186 -5.43 -12.89 -18.57
CA GLN A 186 -4.45 -11.87 -18.93
C GLN A 186 -5.11 -10.54 -19.32
N ALA A 187 -6.21 -10.58 -20.06
CA ALA A 187 -6.97 -9.39 -20.42
C ALA A 187 -7.57 -8.70 -19.17
N LEU A 188 -8.16 -9.49 -18.26
CA LEU A 188 -8.69 -9.00 -16.98
C LEU A 188 -7.60 -8.39 -16.09
N LYS A 189 -6.43 -9.03 -16.02
CA LYS A 189 -5.28 -8.50 -15.28
C LYS A 189 -4.80 -7.17 -15.83
N TRP A 190 -4.72 -7.04 -17.15
CA TRP A 190 -4.39 -5.77 -17.79
C TRP A 190 -5.38 -4.66 -17.40
N ALA A 191 -6.68 -4.96 -17.38
CA ALA A 191 -7.70 -4.00 -16.98
C ALA A 191 -7.58 -3.60 -15.50
N ALA A 192 -7.26 -4.55 -14.61
CA ALA A 192 -6.95 -4.26 -13.20
C ALA A 192 -5.77 -3.28 -13.07
N GLU A 193 -4.69 -3.52 -13.82
CA GLU A 193 -3.49 -2.69 -13.82
C GLU A 193 -3.76 -1.26 -14.31
N GLN A 194 -4.60 -1.08 -15.33
CA GLN A 194 -5.01 0.27 -15.81
C GLN A 194 -5.77 1.07 -14.75
N LEU A 195 -6.45 0.38 -13.83
CA LEU A 195 -7.21 0.98 -12.74
C LEU A 195 -6.40 1.13 -11.45
N GLY A 196 -5.13 0.73 -11.45
CA GLY A 196 -4.27 0.72 -10.27
C GLY A 196 -4.69 -0.33 -9.22
N LEU A 197 -5.35 -1.40 -9.67
CA LEU A 197 -5.82 -2.50 -8.82
C LEU A 197 -4.94 -3.74 -8.99
N ASN A 198 -4.83 -4.53 -7.92
CA ASN A 198 -4.14 -5.82 -7.96
C ASN A 198 -5.01 -6.92 -8.60
N SER A 199 -6.33 -6.85 -8.39
CA SER A 199 -7.35 -7.70 -9.00
C SER A 199 -8.62 -6.89 -9.22
N LEU A 200 -9.45 -7.30 -10.18
CA LEU A 200 -10.80 -6.77 -10.37
C LEU A 200 -11.77 -7.21 -9.26
N ASP A 201 -11.42 -8.21 -8.45
CA ASP A 201 -12.18 -8.61 -7.27
C ASP A 201 -12.27 -7.50 -6.21
N ASP A 202 -11.29 -6.60 -6.21
CA ASP A 202 -11.19 -5.44 -5.31
C ASP A 202 -11.85 -4.18 -5.90
N ALA A 203 -12.46 -4.27 -7.10
CA ALA A 203 -13.00 -3.12 -7.81
C ALA A 203 -14.35 -2.64 -7.26
N SER A 204 -14.55 -1.32 -7.27
CA SER A 204 -15.87 -0.71 -7.12
C SER A 204 -16.72 -0.89 -8.38
N ALA A 205 -18.03 -0.73 -8.26
CA ALA A 205 -18.96 -0.73 -9.38
C ALA A 205 -18.58 0.35 -10.43
N GLU A 206 -18.10 1.52 -10.00
CA GLU A 206 -17.65 2.57 -10.92
C GLU A 206 -16.34 2.21 -11.65
N GLN A 207 -15.43 1.53 -10.95
CA GLN A 207 -14.19 1.01 -11.54
C GLN A 207 -14.49 -0.12 -12.54
N ALA A 208 -15.47 -0.98 -12.23
CA ALA A 208 -15.97 -2.01 -13.12
C ALA A 208 -16.55 -1.40 -14.41
N ASP A 209 -17.39 -0.37 -14.31
CA ASP A 209 -17.97 0.30 -15.47
C ASP A 209 -16.90 0.94 -16.36
N LYS A 210 -15.83 1.49 -15.76
CA LYS A 210 -14.68 2.02 -16.50
C LYS A 210 -13.93 0.91 -17.24
N ALA A 211 -13.71 -0.25 -16.62
CA ALA A 211 -13.09 -1.40 -17.28
C ALA A 211 -13.96 -1.94 -18.43
N ILE A 212 -15.27 -2.10 -18.19
CA ILE A 212 -16.25 -2.52 -19.20
C ILE A 212 -16.21 -1.57 -20.40
N LYS A 213 -16.25 -0.25 -20.15
CA LYS A 213 -16.15 0.75 -21.22
C LYS A 213 -14.83 0.64 -21.99
N ALA A 214 -13.70 0.48 -21.28
CA ALA A 214 -12.40 0.33 -21.93
C ALA A 214 -12.35 -0.89 -22.86
N PHE A 215 -12.90 -2.03 -22.44
CA PHE A 215 -13.00 -3.20 -23.32
C PHE A 215 -13.93 -2.95 -24.52
N ARG A 216 -15.10 -2.35 -24.31
CA ARG A 216 -16.01 -2.01 -25.43
C ARG A 216 -15.33 -1.07 -26.44
N ASP A 217 -14.58 -0.07 -25.96
CA ASP A 217 -13.86 0.87 -26.82
C ASP A 217 -12.73 0.17 -27.59
N LEU A 218 -11.98 -0.72 -26.94
CA LEU A 218 -10.95 -1.55 -27.59
C LEU A 218 -11.53 -2.47 -28.66
N ILE A 219 -12.62 -3.18 -28.34
CA ILE A 219 -13.34 -4.05 -29.26
C ILE A 219 -13.89 -3.23 -30.44
N SER A 220 -14.48 -2.06 -30.19
CA SER A 220 -15.01 -1.18 -31.23
C SER A 220 -13.91 -0.64 -32.14
N ASN A 221 -12.77 -0.25 -31.59
CA ASN A 221 -11.65 0.25 -32.39
C ASN A 221 -11.02 -0.87 -33.22
N HIS A 222 -10.92 -2.08 -32.68
CA HIS A 222 -10.38 -3.23 -33.39
C HIS A 222 -11.32 -3.72 -34.51
N THR A 223 -12.63 -3.72 -34.26
CA THR A 223 -13.65 -4.05 -35.29
C THR A 223 -13.77 -2.96 -36.36
N LYS A 224 -13.63 -1.67 -36.03
CA LYS A 224 -13.57 -0.58 -37.01
C LYS A 224 -12.28 -0.61 -37.83
N ALA A 225 -11.15 -0.96 -37.23
CA ALA A 225 -9.88 -1.12 -37.93
C ALA A 225 -9.94 -2.28 -38.94
N ASN A 226 -10.53 -3.41 -38.55
CA ASN A 226 -10.72 -4.56 -39.45
C ASN A 226 -11.80 -4.31 -40.50
N GLY A 227 -12.93 -3.66 -40.17
CA GLY A 227 -13.96 -3.29 -41.14
C GLY A 227 -13.52 -2.20 -42.13
N ALA A 228 -12.61 -1.30 -41.74
CA ALA A 228 -11.96 -0.35 -42.63
C ALA A 228 -10.86 -1.01 -43.49
N ALA A 229 -10.20 -2.04 -42.97
CA ALA A 229 -9.28 -2.87 -43.75
C ALA A 229 -10.05 -3.69 -44.80
N GLU A 230 -11.17 -4.32 -44.45
CA GLU A 230 -12.01 -5.09 -45.39
C GLU A 230 -12.64 -4.22 -46.49
N LYS A 231 -13.08 -3.00 -46.18
CA LYS A 231 -13.57 -2.02 -47.17
C LYS A 231 -12.45 -1.44 -48.06
N ARG A 232 -11.21 -1.41 -47.58
CA ARG A 232 -10.03 -1.00 -48.38
C ARG A 232 -9.55 -2.13 -49.29
N ILE A 233 -9.72 -3.39 -48.88
CA ILE A 233 -9.34 -4.58 -49.67
C ILE A 233 -10.28 -4.79 -50.87
N THR A 234 -11.53 -4.30 -50.82
CA THR A 234 -12.52 -4.48 -51.90
C THR A 234 -12.44 -3.47 -53.06
N GLN A 235 -11.53 -2.48 -53.02
CA GLN A 235 -11.48 -1.42 -54.05
C GLN A 235 -10.12 -1.21 -54.75
N GLN A 236 -9.14 -2.12 -54.60
CA GLN A 236 -7.87 -1.98 -55.33
C GLN A 236 -7.38 -3.32 -55.91
N GLU A 237 -7.43 -3.44 -57.24
CA GLU A 237 -6.68 -4.44 -58.03
C GLU A 237 -5.19 -4.05 -58.16
N PRO A 238 -4.29 -4.98 -58.48
CA PRO A 238 -3.06 -5.21 -57.71
C PRO A 238 -1.86 -4.41 -58.24
N GLN A 239 -1.18 -3.66 -57.37
CA GLN A 239 0.24 -3.34 -57.55
C GLN A 239 0.98 -3.31 -56.20
N GLN A 240 2.19 -3.88 -56.22
CA GLN A 240 3.08 -4.15 -55.10
C GLN A 240 3.72 -2.87 -54.52
N GLU A 241 3.70 -2.67 -53.20
CA GLU A 241 4.91 -2.50 -52.36
C GLU A 241 4.63 -2.22 -50.86
N LYS A 242 5.34 -3.00 -50.02
CA LYS A 242 5.90 -2.78 -48.67
C LYS A 242 4.96 -2.63 -47.46
N VAL A 243 4.78 -3.76 -46.77
CA VAL A 243 4.20 -3.89 -45.42
C VAL A 243 5.31 -3.79 -44.37
N GLN A 244 5.17 -2.90 -43.38
CA GLN A 244 5.97 -2.97 -42.13
C GLN A 244 5.29 -3.93 -41.15
N GLN A 245 5.98 -5.03 -40.83
CA GLN A 245 5.52 -6.12 -39.96
C GLN A 245 5.72 -5.80 -38.47
N ILE A 246 4.78 -6.23 -37.63
CA ILE A 246 4.94 -6.32 -36.17
C ILE A 246 5.97 -7.43 -35.90
N PRO A 247 7.03 -7.20 -35.11
CA PRO A 247 8.12 -8.16 -34.98
C PRO A 247 7.63 -9.46 -34.33
N SER A 248 7.95 -10.58 -34.99
CA SER A 248 7.68 -11.95 -34.54
C SER A 248 8.38 -12.24 -33.21
N THR A 249 7.91 -13.25 -32.46
CA THR A 249 8.64 -13.80 -31.30
C THR A 249 10.07 -14.19 -31.69
N ASP A 250 10.29 -14.62 -32.93
CA ASP A 250 11.62 -14.92 -33.47
C ASP A 250 12.47 -13.64 -33.62
N ASP A 251 11.91 -12.53 -34.09
CA ASP A 251 12.61 -11.24 -34.19
C ASP A 251 12.98 -10.69 -32.79
N ALA A 252 12.12 -10.93 -31.81
CA ALA A 252 12.38 -10.57 -30.42
C ALA A 252 13.51 -11.42 -29.81
N ILE A 253 13.55 -12.72 -30.09
CA ILE A 253 14.63 -13.62 -29.69
C ILE A 253 15.95 -13.16 -30.32
N ASP A 254 15.97 -12.93 -31.64
CA ASP A 254 17.16 -12.49 -32.38
C ASP A 254 17.72 -11.17 -31.86
N LYS A 255 16.85 -10.25 -31.44
CA LYS A 255 17.26 -9.00 -30.80
C LYS A 255 18.04 -9.24 -29.51
N TYR A 256 17.56 -10.11 -28.63
CA TYR A 256 18.26 -10.39 -27.36
C TYR A 256 19.50 -11.24 -27.56
N VAL A 257 19.47 -12.21 -28.48
CA VAL A 257 20.63 -13.01 -28.89
C VAL A 257 21.75 -12.10 -29.38
N SER A 258 21.43 -11.20 -30.32
CA SER A 258 22.39 -10.24 -30.87
C SER A 258 22.96 -9.32 -29.78
N ALA A 259 22.13 -8.90 -28.82
CA ALA A 259 22.57 -8.03 -27.72
C ALA A 259 23.49 -8.77 -26.73
N ILE A 260 23.22 -10.05 -26.46
CA ILE A 260 24.04 -10.89 -25.57
C ILE A 260 25.38 -11.25 -26.24
N GLN A 261 25.37 -11.57 -27.54
CA GLN A 261 26.58 -11.83 -28.31
C GLN A 261 27.48 -10.58 -28.39
N LYS A 262 26.90 -9.39 -28.57
CA LYS A 262 27.62 -8.11 -28.52
C LYS A 262 28.26 -7.82 -27.16
N ALA A 263 27.68 -8.37 -26.08
CA ALA A 263 28.26 -8.31 -24.73
C ALA A 263 29.39 -9.35 -24.52
N GLY A 264 29.76 -10.12 -25.55
CA GLY A 264 30.88 -11.05 -25.54
C GLY A 264 30.58 -12.42 -24.92
N LEU A 265 29.30 -12.78 -24.78
CA LEU A 265 28.89 -14.07 -24.21
C LEU A 265 28.60 -15.12 -25.28
N ASP A 266 28.98 -16.36 -24.98
CA ASP A 266 28.66 -17.51 -25.82
C ASP A 266 27.17 -17.87 -25.71
N ILE A 267 26.44 -17.62 -26.80
CA ILE A 267 25.00 -17.90 -26.87
C ILE A 267 24.72 -19.41 -26.87
N ASN A 268 25.61 -20.23 -27.42
CA ASN A 268 25.40 -21.66 -27.51
C ASN A 268 25.46 -22.30 -26.12
N GLN A 269 26.38 -21.81 -25.28
CA GLN A 269 26.43 -22.22 -23.87
C GLN A 269 25.14 -21.81 -23.13
N LEU A 270 24.63 -20.60 -23.38
CA LEU A 270 23.38 -20.13 -22.78
C LEU A 270 22.17 -20.96 -23.22
N TYR A 271 22.11 -21.39 -24.48
CA TYR A 271 21.05 -22.28 -24.96
C TYR A 271 21.10 -23.66 -24.32
N VAL A 272 22.29 -24.21 -24.08
CA VAL A 272 22.45 -25.46 -23.34
C VAL A 272 21.98 -25.31 -21.89
N GLU A 273 22.24 -24.16 -21.25
CA GLU A 273 21.74 -23.87 -19.91
C GLU A 273 20.21 -23.77 -19.89
N ILE A 274 19.61 -23.04 -20.85
CA ILE A 274 18.16 -22.88 -20.92
C ILE A 274 17.48 -24.22 -21.21
N ALA A 275 18.02 -25.04 -22.12
CA ALA A 275 17.49 -26.37 -22.41
C ALA A 275 17.47 -27.26 -21.15
N LYS A 276 18.53 -27.21 -20.33
CA LYS A 276 18.57 -27.92 -19.03
C LYS A 276 17.54 -27.40 -18.03
N ILE A 277 17.30 -26.08 -17.97
CA ILE A 277 16.30 -25.47 -17.08
C ILE A 277 14.89 -25.88 -17.50
N GLU A 278 14.61 -25.90 -18.80
CA GLU A 278 13.31 -26.30 -19.34
C GLU A 278 13.12 -27.82 -19.39
N GLY A 279 14.14 -28.61 -19.01
CA GLY A 279 14.07 -30.06 -18.99
C GLY A 279 14.02 -30.71 -20.38
N VAL A 280 14.49 -30.01 -21.41
CA VAL A 280 14.51 -30.47 -22.80
C VAL A 280 15.93 -30.80 -23.27
N SER A 281 16.06 -31.74 -24.21
CA SER A 281 17.35 -32.12 -24.79
C SER A 281 17.92 -31.09 -25.77
N ASP A 282 17.04 -30.33 -26.43
CA ASP A 282 17.41 -29.30 -27.40
C ASP A 282 16.55 -28.04 -27.17
N ILE A 283 17.16 -26.87 -27.32
CA ILE A 283 16.47 -25.58 -27.16
C ILE A 283 15.35 -25.39 -28.19
N ARG A 284 15.44 -26.06 -29.35
CA ARG A 284 14.41 -26.03 -30.40
C ARG A 284 13.10 -26.68 -29.96
N ASP A 285 13.16 -27.55 -28.95
CA ASP A 285 12.01 -28.23 -28.37
C ASP A 285 11.39 -27.43 -27.21
N ALA A 286 12.03 -26.33 -26.79
CA ALA A 286 11.50 -25.44 -25.76
C ALA A 286 10.50 -24.42 -26.33
N ASP A 287 9.50 -24.03 -25.53
CA ASP A 287 8.56 -22.98 -25.88
C ASP A 287 9.30 -21.65 -26.12
N LYS A 288 9.12 -21.06 -27.31
CA LYS A 288 9.82 -19.84 -27.74
C LYS A 288 9.59 -18.64 -26.80
N ILE A 289 8.42 -18.53 -26.18
CA ILE A 289 8.11 -17.45 -25.24
C ILE A 289 8.90 -17.64 -23.94
N ARG A 290 9.06 -18.89 -23.47
CA ARG A 290 9.89 -19.22 -22.31
C ARG A 290 11.37 -18.98 -22.58
N VAL A 291 11.85 -19.39 -23.76
CA VAL A 291 13.22 -19.09 -24.22
C VAL A 291 13.47 -17.58 -24.25
N LEU A 292 12.54 -16.80 -24.81
CA LEU A 292 12.61 -15.33 -24.79
C LEU A 292 12.65 -14.76 -23.37
N GLY A 293 11.88 -15.34 -22.44
CA GLY A 293 11.90 -14.98 -21.02
C GLY A 293 13.28 -15.14 -20.38
N HIS A 294 13.93 -16.29 -20.58
CA HIS A 294 15.27 -16.57 -20.06
C HIS A 294 16.34 -15.65 -20.68
N LEU A 295 16.27 -15.41 -21.99
CA LEU A 295 17.16 -14.49 -22.69
C LEU A 295 17.01 -13.05 -22.16
N LYS A 296 15.78 -12.59 -21.95
CA LYS A 296 15.51 -11.25 -21.39
C LYS A 296 16.02 -11.13 -19.95
N ALA A 297 15.88 -12.17 -19.13
CA ALA A 297 16.41 -12.19 -17.77
C ALA A 297 17.94 -12.12 -17.77
N ARG A 298 18.61 -12.89 -18.64
CA ARG A 298 20.07 -12.87 -18.79
C ARG A 298 20.58 -11.51 -19.24
N TYR A 299 19.94 -10.92 -20.26
CA TYR A 299 20.29 -9.59 -20.75
C TYR A 299 20.12 -8.50 -19.68
N THR A 300 19.04 -8.57 -18.89
CA THR A 300 18.79 -7.61 -17.81
C THR A 300 19.86 -7.68 -16.72
N LYS A 301 20.30 -8.90 -16.36
CA LYS A 301 21.39 -9.10 -15.40
C LYS A 301 22.70 -8.49 -15.90
N LEU A 302 23.02 -8.64 -17.19
CA LEU A 302 24.21 -8.04 -17.79
C LEU A 302 24.20 -6.52 -17.73
N LYS A 303 23.07 -5.90 -18.07
CA LYS A 303 22.91 -4.44 -18.02
C LYS A 303 23.05 -3.89 -16.59
N ASN A 304 22.62 -4.66 -15.60
CA ASN A 304 22.76 -4.29 -14.20
C ASN A 304 24.20 -4.44 -13.71
N ASP A 305 24.91 -5.48 -14.15
CA ASP A 305 26.33 -5.70 -13.82
C ASP A 305 27.24 -4.65 -14.51
N GLU A 306 26.92 -4.24 -15.73
CA GLU A 306 27.59 -3.12 -16.42
C GLU A 306 27.37 -1.79 -15.68
N LYS A 307 26.14 -1.51 -15.23
CA LYS A 307 25.86 -0.31 -14.41
C LYS A 307 26.64 -0.31 -13.10
N LYS A 308 26.76 -1.46 -12.43
CA LYS A 308 27.59 -1.58 -11.22
C LYS A 308 29.07 -1.34 -11.51
N ARG A 309 29.59 -1.86 -12.64
CA ARG A 309 30.98 -1.62 -13.08
C ARG A 309 31.25 -0.16 -13.49
N GLN A 310 30.26 0.54 -14.03
CA GLN A 310 30.35 1.97 -14.35
C GLN A 310 30.31 2.84 -13.09
N ASN A 311 29.45 2.51 -12.12
CA ASN A 311 29.42 3.22 -10.83
C ASN A 311 30.72 3.04 -10.03
N ASN A 312 31.33 1.85 -10.03
CA ASN A 312 32.63 1.65 -9.38
C ASN A 312 33.77 2.44 -10.05
N ARG A 313 33.78 2.54 -11.38
CA ARG A 313 34.78 3.37 -12.11
C ARG A 313 34.64 4.87 -11.88
N GLN A 314 33.48 5.36 -11.47
CA GLN A 314 33.26 6.77 -11.10
C GLN A 314 33.67 7.10 -9.67
N GLN A 315 33.91 6.09 -8.81
CA GLN A 315 34.36 6.30 -7.41
C GLN A 315 35.89 6.25 -7.25
N GLU A 316 36.64 5.71 -8.21
CA GLU A 316 38.11 5.68 -8.19
C GLU A 316 38.79 7.08 -8.17
N PRO A 317 38.27 8.14 -8.85
CA PRO A 317 38.88 9.47 -8.77
C PRO A 317 38.74 10.15 -7.40
N GLN A 318 37.68 9.79 -6.62
CA GLN A 318 37.41 10.42 -5.33
C GLN A 318 38.23 9.83 -4.18
N LYS A 319 38.58 8.53 -4.25
CA LYS A 319 39.52 7.92 -3.30
C LYS A 319 40.95 8.43 -3.47
N ALA A 320 41.41 8.61 -4.70
CA ALA A 320 42.74 9.15 -4.99
C ALA A 320 42.93 10.62 -4.50
N GLN A 321 41.86 11.43 -4.54
CA GLN A 321 41.89 12.79 -4.00
C GLN A 321 41.88 12.84 -2.47
N GLN A 322 41.22 11.90 -1.80
CA GLN A 322 41.26 11.80 -0.33
C GLN A 322 42.61 11.27 0.18
N GLU A 323 43.24 10.32 -0.51
CA GLU A 323 44.58 9.83 -0.14
C GLU A 323 45.68 10.88 -0.38
N SER A 324 45.58 11.70 -1.45
CA SER A 324 46.50 12.81 -1.70
C SER A 324 46.41 13.97 -0.69
N LEU A 325 45.30 14.10 0.04
CA LEU A 325 45.12 15.10 1.10
C LEU A 325 45.72 14.64 2.45
N LEU A 326 45.94 13.34 2.62
CA LEU A 326 46.56 12.74 3.81
C LEU A 326 48.09 12.69 3.70
N GLU A 327 48.65 12.59 2.49
CA GLU A 327 50.10 12.67 2.24
C GLU A 327 50.53 14.13 2.01
N GLY A 328 50.77 14.85 3.10
CA GLY A 328 51.15 16.27 3.09
C GLY A 328 52.34 16.59 2.17
N ARG A 329 52.07 17.36 1.10
CA ARG A 329 53.08 18.16 0.40
C ARG A 329 52.52 19.54 0.06
N THR A 330 52.64 20.47 1.01
CA THR A 330 52.56 21.90 0.74
C THR A 330 53.97 22.42 0.45
N THR A 331 54.27 22.69 -0.81
CA THR A 331 55.39 23.58 -1.18
C THR A 331 54.83 24.74 -1.98
N GLN A 332 54.45 25.81 -1.28
CA GLN A 332 54.50 27.16 -1.84
C GLN A 332 55.07 28.11 -0.79
N THR A 333 56.27 28.60 -1.09
CA THR A 333 56.99 29.63 -0.34
C THR A 333 56.25 30.96 -0.48
N VAL A 334 55.84 31.53 0.66
CA VAL A 334 55.22 32.86 0.72
C VAL A 334 56.32 33.93 0.75
N ASN A 335 56.34 34.78 -0.27
CA ASN A 335 57.28 35.88 -0.44
C ASN A 335 56.79 37.12 0.32
N TRP A 336 57.51 37.52 1.38
CA TRP A 336 57.25 38.76 2.12
C TRP A 336 58.12 39.88 1.53
N GLY A 337 57.52 40.72 0.70
CA GLY A 337 58.19 41.87 0.09
C GLY A 337 58.64 42.92 1.11
N SER A 338 59.91 43.31 1.04
CA SER A 338 60.47 44.56 1.57
C SER A 338 59.83 45.77 0.88
N LYS A 339 59.57 46.93 1.49
CA LYS A 339 60.22 47.62 2.60
C LYS A 339 59.24 48.68 3.15
#